data_AF-A0A497YAX4-F1
#
_entry.id   AF-A0A497YAX4-F1
#
_cell.length_a   1.000
_cell.length_b   1.000
_cell.length_c   1.000
_cell.angle_alpha   90.00
_cell.angle_beta   90.00
_cell.angle_gamma   90.00
#
_symmetry.space_group_name_H-M   'P 1'
#
loop_
_entity.id
_entity.type
_entity.pdbx_description
1 polymer ?
#
loop_
_entity_poly.entity_id
_entity_poly.type
_entity_poly.pdbx_seq_one_letter_code
_entity_poly.pdbx_strand_id
1 'polypeptide(L)'
;MIKHILSTFVLFVIWQGTYGQVSAPYLSMSLETKDNRARWQPMHKMPAGDFTLEWLKSGDILVSYNRNEAPTKYLKETNFSSKELQKLDKKILGFSLKGIYLDPEQPPEFYYVIYFNPKMKNSILLELHAILGHVVSATYYSDKKINPFQNRIYSTLK
;
A
#
# COMPACT_ATOMS: atom_id res chain seq x y z
N MET A 1 -49.58 -24.01 21.87
CA MET A 1 -48.97 -23.65 23.17
C MET A 1 -47.81 -24.60 23.43
N ILE A 2 -46.58 -24.17 23.16
CA ILE A 2 -45.31 -24.56 23.81
C ILE A 2 -44.26 -23.64 23.19
N LYS A 3 -43.64 -22.85 24.05
CA LYS A 3 -42.58 -21.89 23.75
C LYS A 3 -41.30 -22.68 23.44
N HIS A 4 -40.64 -22.38 22.33
CA HIS A 4 -39.20 -22.56 22.23
C HIS A 4 -38.55 -21.22 21.87
N ILE A 5 -38.09 -20.58 22.95
CA ILE A 5 -37.04 -19.58 22.99
C ILE A 5 -35.73 -20.31 22.67
N LEU A 6 -35.06 -19.96 21.58
CA LEU A 6 -33.63 -20.20 21.35
C LEU A 6 -33.28 -19.47 20.06
N SER A 7 -32.24 -18.70 19.92
CA SER A 7 -31.26 -18.10 20.81
C SER A 7 -30.56 -17.13 19.87
N THR A 8 -30.50 -15.87 20.25
CA THR A 8 -29.83 -14.80 19.51
C THR A 8 -28.36 -15.15 19.33
N PHE A 9 -27.99 -15.67 18.17
CA PHE A 9 -26.59 -15.73 17.72
C PHE A 9 -26.45 -14.86 16.48
N VAL A 10 -26.69 -13.56 16.63
CA VAL A 10 -26.07 -12.59 15.75
C VAL A 10 -24.60 -12.57 16.16
N LEU A 11 -23.79 -13.31 15.42
CA LEU A 11 -22.35 -13.22 15.49
C LEU A 11 -21.97 -11.81 15.00
N PHE A 12 -22.06 -10.83 15.90
CA PHE A 12 -21.30 -9.60 15.77
C PHE A 12 -19.84 -10.03 15.82
N VAL A 13 -19.24 -10.25 14.65
CA VAL A 13 -17.80 -10.18 14.51
C VAL A 13 -17.45 -8.71 14.77
N ILE A 14 -17.26 -8.40 16.04
CA ILE A 14 -16.62 -7.18 16.50
C ILE A 14 -15.17 -7.32 16.04
N TRP A 15 -14.89 -6.95 14.78
CA TRP A 15 -13.53 -6.73 14.31
C TRP A 15 -13.03 -5.40 14.88
N GLN A 16 -12.96 -5.32 16.22
CA GLN A 16 -12.32 -4.21 16.89
C GLN A 16 -10.82 -4.51 16.97
N GLY A 17 -10.07 -3.79 16.13
CA GLY A 17 -8.75 -3.29 16.50
C GLY A 17 -7.59 -4.27 16.39
N THR A 18 -7.18 -4.59 15.16
CA THR A 18 -5.75 -4.46 14.85
C THR A 18 -5.64 -3.55 13.64
N TYR A 19 -5.41 -2.28 13.92
CA TYR A 19 -4.77 -1.39 12.96
C TYR A 19 -3.50 -2.10 12.49
N GLY A 20 -3.51 -2.59 11.26
CA GLY A 20 -2.41 -3.41 10.75
C GLY A 20 -1.12 -2.59 10.75
N GLN A 21 -0.04 -3.20 11.21
CA GLN A 21 1.29 -2.64 11.07
C GLN A 21 2.08 -3.49 10.07
N VAL A 22 2.85 -2.82 9.24
CA VAL A 22 3.86 -3.43 8.37
C VAL A 22 5.22 -3.00 8.88
N SER A 23 6.15 -3.96 9.00
CA SER A 23 7.58 -3.70 9.20
C SER A 23 8.35 -4.49 8.14
N ALA A 24 9.12 -3.79 7.32
CA ALA A 24 9.79 -4.36 6.16
C ALA A 24 11.26 -3.92 6.08
N PRO A 25 12.22 -4.82 6.39
CA PRO A 25 13.65 -4.56 6.26
C PRO A 25 14.14 -4.50 4.82
N TYR A 26 13.36 -4.93 3.82
CA TYR A 26 13.81 -4.97 2.42
C TYR A 26 12.89 -4.15 1.50
N LEU A 27 13.50 -3.57 0.46
CA LEU A 27 12.81 -2.86 -0.61
C LEU A 27 13.32 -3.28 -1.99
N SER A 28 12.47 -3.19 -3.00
CA SER A 28 12.85 -3.16 -4.41
C SER A 28 12.02 -2.06 -5.09
N MET A 29 12.63 -1.34 -6.02
CA MET A 29 11.98 -0.22 -6.69
C MET A 29 11.94 -0.47 -8.20
N SER A 30 10.81 -0.14 -8.81
CA SER A 30 10.65 -0.04 -10.24
C SER A 30 10.56 1.43 -10.62
N LEU A 31 11.49 1.86 -11.46
CA LEU A 31 11.55 3.20 -12.03
C LEU A 31 11.40 3.09 -13.54
N GLU A 32 10.72 4.05 -14.14
CA GLU A 32 10.68 4.17 -15.59
C GLU A 32 12.10 4.39 -16.13
N THR A 33 12.46 3.62 -17.15
CA THR A 33 13.76 3.75 -17.82
C THR A 33 13.60 4.47 -19.16
N LYS A 34 14.71 4.88 -19.77
CA LYS A 34 14.72 5.70 -21.02
C LYS A 34 13.98 5.07 -22.21
N ASP A 35 13.70 3.76 -22.17
CA ASP A 35 12.94 3.03 -23.19
C ASP A 35 11.43 2.97 -22.91
N ASN A 36 10.93 3.79 -21.96
CA ASN A 36 9.56 3.79 -21.43
C ASN A 36 9.11 2.43 -20.85
N ARG A 37 10.06 1.62 -20.39
CA ARG A 37 9.78 0.39 -19.64
C ARG A 37 10.31 0.57 -18.23
N ALA A 38 9.51 0.22 -17.22
CA ALA A 38 10.00 0.16 -15.85
C ALA A 38 10.43 -1.26 -15.50
N ARG A 39 11.58 -1.36 -14.83
CA ARG A 39 12.17 -2.62 -14.37
C ARG A 39 12.42 -2.56 -12.88
N TRP A 40 12.14 -3.67 -12.21
CA TRP A 40 12.44 -3.84 -10.80
C TRP A 40 13.93 -3.99 -10.57
N GLN A 41 14.47 -3.11 -9.73
CA GLN A 41 15.81 -3.27 -9.17
C GLN A 41 15.86 -4.49 -8.25
N PRO A 42 17.04 -5.07 -7.98
CA PRO A 42 17.18 -6.12 -6.98
C PRO A 42 16.60 -5.74 -5.62
N MET A 43 16.26 -6.73 -4.79
CA MET A 43 15.88 -6.46 -3.39
C MET A 43 17.10 -6.01 -2.57
N HIS A 44 16.99 -4.85 -1.94
CA HIS A 44 17.99 -4.27 -1.06
C HIS A 44 17.49 -4.22 0.37
N LYS A 45 18.42 -4.32 1.34
CA LYS A 45 18.10 -4.05 2.74
C LYS A 45 18.01 -2.54 2.93
N MET A 46 17.01 -2.08 3.67
CA MET A 46 16.87 -0.68 4.05
C MET A 46 18.11 -0.20 4.83
N PRO A 47 18.74 0.92 4.45
CA PRO A 47 19.98 1.38 5.10
C PRO A 47 19.75 1.98 6.48
N ALA A 48 18.58 2.56 6.74
CA ALA A 48 18.29 3.36 7.93
C ALA A 48 17.31 2.67 8.90
N GLY A 49 17.21 1.35 8.85
CA GLY A 49 16.23 0.56 9.59
C GLY A 49 15.01 0.20 8.75
N ASP A 50 14.10 -0.59 9.32
CA ASP A 50 12.94 -1.12 8.61
C ASP A 50 12.01 0.00 8.13
N PHE A 51 11.44 -0.17 6.95
CA PHE A 51 10.25 0.58 6.56
C PHE A 51 9.10 0.18 7.48
N THR A 52 8.37 1.15 8.01
CA THR A 52 7.16 0.87 8.79
C THR A 52 5.96 1.63 8.27
N LEU A 53 4.79 0.97 8.29
CA LEU A 53 3.51 1.60 7.99
C LEU A 53 2.48 1.16 9.03
N GLU A 54 1.76 2.11 9.61
CA GLU A 54 0.67 1.89 10.56
C GLU A 54 -0.63 2.52 10.06
N TRP A 55 -1.71 1.76 10.07
CA TRP A 55 -3.06 2.28 9.79
C TRP A 55 -3.62 3.03 11.01
N LEU A 56 -4.14 4.24 10.86
CA LEU A 56 -4.77 4.97 11.97
C LEU A 56 -6.29 4.76 12.01
N LYS A 57 -6.91 5.07 13.16
CA LYS A 57 -8.39 5.03 13.33
C LYS A 57 -9.13 5.93 12.34
N SER A 58 -8.52 7.05 11.95
CA SER A 58 -9.07 7.97 10.96
C SER A 58 -9.07 7.40 9.54
N GLY A 59 -8.31 6.33 9.29
CA GLY A 59 -8.05 5.79 7.96
C GLY A 59 -6.79 6.35 7.29
N ASP A 60 -6.17 7.37 7.88
CA ASP A 60 -4.82 7.85 7.55
C ASP A 60 -3.75 6.78 7.86
N ILE A 61 -2.51 7.06 7.49
CA ILE A 61 -1.35 6.22 7.85
C ILE A 61 -0.21 7.02 8.43
N LEU A 62 0.59 6.35 9.25
CA LEU A 62 1.93 6.79 9.60
C LEU A 62 2.93 5.94 8.82
N VAL A 63 3.87 6.61 8.16
CA VAL A 63 4.92 5.97 7.34
C VAL A 63 6.28 6.42 7.86
N SER A 64 7.20 5.48 8.05
CA SER A 64 8.60 5.79 8.35
C SER A 64 9.52 4.99 7.44
N TYR A 65 10.49 5.71 6.85
CA TYR A 65 11.55 5.14 6.01
C TYR A 65 12.90 5.10 6.74
N ASN A 66 13.00 5.75 7.90
CA ASN A 66 14.22 5.87 8.70
C ASN A 66 13.84 5.78 10.18
N ARG A 67 14.40 4.82 10.90
CA ARG A 67 14.12 4.60 12.32
C ARG A 67 14.52 5.77 13.23
N ASN A 68 15.39 6.64 12.73
CA ASN A 68 15.90 7.81 13.46
C ASN A 68 15.07 9.07 13.20
N GLU A 69 14.10 9.02 12.28
CA GLU A 69 13.23 10.13 11.92
C GLU A 69 11.80 9.87 12.42
N ALA A 70 11.07 10.95 12.70
CA ALA A 70 9.67 10.83 13.06
C ALA A 70 8.86 10.29 11.86
N PRO A 71 7.85 9.43 12.07
CA PRO A 71 6.97 9.00 11.00
C PRO A 71 6.20 10.17 10.38
N THR A 72 6.09 10.19 9.06
CA THR A 72 5.26 11.13 8.31
C THR A 72 3.83 10.61 8.27
N LYS A 73 2.87 11.50 8.54
CA LYS A 73 1.44 11.16 8.44
C LYS A 73 0.95 11.38 7.01
N TYR A 74 0.57 10.32 6.31
CA TYR A 74 -0.10 10.45 5.02
C TYR A 74 -1.61 10.49 5.21
N LEU A 75 -2.25 11.41 4.52
CA LEU A 75 -3.68 11.69 4.62
C LEU A 75 -4.44 10.80 3.64
N LYS A 76 -5.50 10.15 4.10
CA LYS A 76 -6.34 9.34 3.22
C LYS A 76 -7.09 10.26 2.25
N GLU A 77 -7.00 9.94 0.96
CA GLU A 77 -7.73 10.65 -0.08
C GLU A 77 -9.06 9.95 -0.40
N THR A 78 -10.14 10.74 -0.47
CA THR A 78 -11.52 10.26 -0.67
C THR A 78 -12.28 10.98 -1.79
N ASN A 79 -11.72 12.06 -2.33
CA ASN A 79 -12.35 12.96 -3.30
C ASN A 79 -12.06 12.58 -4.76
N PHE A 80 -11.26 11.54 -5.00
CA PHE A 80 -11.06 11.01 -6.35
C PHE A 80 -12.40 10.60 -6.96
N SER A 81 -12.66 11.04 -8.19
CA SER A 81 -13.87 10.67 -8.90
C SER A 81 -13.91 9.17 -9.22
N SER A 82 -15.11 8.63 -9.38
CA SER A 82 -15.31 7.23 -9.78
C SER A 82 -14.57 6.88 -11.08
N LYS A 83 -14.39 7.84 -11.99
CA LYS A 83 -13.65 7.65 -13.25
C LYS A 83 -12.14 7.51 -13.01
N GLU A 84 -11.59 8.27 -12.08
CA GLU A 84 -10.16 8.17 -11.72
C GLU A 84 -9.87 6.88 -10.96
N LEU A 85 -10.76 6.50 -10.04
CA LEU A 85 -10.67 5.22 -9.31
C LEU A 85 -10.77 4.00 -10.23
N GLN A 86 -11.47 4.10 -11.36
CA GLN A 86 -11.58 3.01 -12.35
C GLN A 86 -10.28 2.75 -13.10
N LYS A 87 -9.35 3.71 -13.17
CA LYS A 87 -8.05 3.54 -13.84
C LYS A 87 -7.07 2.71 -13.01
N LEU A 88 -7.26 2.68 -11.69
CA LEU A 88 -6.39 1.96 -10.77
C LEU A 88 -6.68 0.46 -10.81
N ASP A 89 -5.62 -0.35 -10.80
CA ASP A 89 -5.79 -1.77 -10.60
C ASP A 89 -6.36 -2.03 -9.21
N LYS A 90 -7.39 -2.86 -9.12
CA LYS A 90 -7.94 -3.28 -7.82
C LYS A 90 -7.10 -4.37 -7.18
N LYS A 91 -6.37 -5.15 -7.99
CA LYS A 91 -5.52 -6.25 -7.56
C LYS A 91 -4.32 -6.42 -8.48
N ILE A 92 -3.15 -6.68 -7.89
CA ILE A 92 -1.89 -6.96 -8.58
C ILE A 92 -1.19 -8.11 -7.86
N LEU A 93 -1.00 -9.27 -8.52
CA LEU A 93 -0.30 -10.43 -7.94
C LEU A 93 -0.74 -10.85 -6.52
N GLY A 94 -2.05 -10.80 -6.24
CA GLY A 94 -2.60 -11.14 -4.93
C GLY A 94 -2.52 -10.00 -3.89
N PHE A 95 -1.87 -8.89 -4.22
CA PHE A 95 -2.03 -7.63 -3.51
C PHE A 95 -3.34 -6.97 -3.94
N SER A 96 -4.07 -6.39 -2.99
CA SER A 96 -5.34 -5.70 -3.22
C SER A 96 -5.19 -4.23 -2.86
N LEU A 97 -5.82 -3.37 -3.64
CA LEU A 97 -5.85 -1.93 -3.39
C LEU A 97 -6.42 -1.66 -1.98
N LYS A 98 -5.67 -0.92 -1.18
CA LYS A 98 -6.03 -0.52 0.18
C LYS A 98 -6.59 0.90 0.23
N GLY A 99 -5.99 1.81 -0.53
CA GLY A 99 -6.42 3.20 -0.58
C GLY A 99 -5.42 4.09 -1.32
N ILE A 100 -5.79 5.36 -1.41
CA ILE A 100 -5.01 6.45 -1.98
C ILE A 100 -4.65 7.41 -0.84
N TYR A 101 -3.42 7.89 -0.84
CA TYR A 101 -2.86 8.68 0.25
C TYR A 101 -2.06 9.86 -0.28
N LEU A 102 -2.20 11.01 0.38
CA LEU A 102 -1.40 12.21 0.13
C LEU A 102 -0.32 12.32 1.20
N ASP A 103 0.92 12.50 0.75
CA ASP A 103 2.00 12.91 1.63
C ASP A 103 2.02 14.44 1.68
N PRO A 104 1.79 15.08 2.84
CA PRO A 104 1.75 16.53 2.95
C PRO A 104 3.07 17.22 2.63
N GLU A 105 4.19 16.47 2.58
CA GLU A 105 5.51 16.99 2.19
C GLU A 105 5.73 16.91 0.68
N GLN A 106 4.89 16.18 -0.06
CA GLN A 106 4.96 16.10 -1.51
C GLN A 106 4.13 17.20 -2.18
N PRO A 107 4.51 17.60 -3.41
CA PRO A 107 3.66 18.45 -4.22
C PRO A 107 2.26 17.84 -4.40
N PRO A 108 1.19 18.67 -4.44
CA PRO A 108 -0.19 18.19 -4.50
C PRO A 108 -0.52 17.39 -5.75
N GLU A 109 0.34 17.48 -6.78
CA GLU A 109 0.26 16.66 -7.97
C GLU A 109 0.67 15.20 -7.78
N PHE A 110 1.18 14.81 -6.61
CA PHE A 110 1.56 13.43 -6.35
C PHE A 110 0.66 12.78 -5.31
N TYR A 111 0.35 11.51 -5.55
CA TYR A 111 -0.38 10.68 -4.60
C TYR A 111 0.16 9.26 -4.59
N TYR A 112 0.03 8.62 -3.43
CA TYR A 112 0.43 7.25 -3.21
C TYR A 112 -0.76 6.31 -3.31
N VAL A 113 -0.61 5.24 -4.08
CA VAL A 113 -1.57 4.14 -4.14
C VAL A 113 -0.97 2.94 -3.42
N ILE A 114 -1.64 2.46 -2.39
CA ILE A 114 -1.12 1.40 -1.52
C ILE A 114 -1.88 0.10 -1.75
N TYR A 115 -1.11 -0.96 -1.95
CA TYR A 115 -1.59 -2.32 -2.15
C TYR A 115 -1.08 -3.24 -1.04
N PHE A 116 -1.98 -4.03 -0.46
CA PHE A 116 -1.66 -4.97 0.63
C PHE A 116 -1.92 -6.42 0.22
N ASN A 117 -1.17 -7.37 0.75
CA ASN A 117 -1.43 -8.79 0.52
C ASN A 117 -1.88 -9.48 1.82
N PRO A 118 -3.12 -10.02 1.89
CA PRO A 118 -3.63 -10.65 3.11
C PRO A 118 -2.85 -11.90 3.54
N LYS A 119 -2.10 -12.53 2.61
CA LYS A 119 -1.27 -13.71 2.88
C LYS A 119 0.18 -13.36 3.19
N MET A 120 0.61 -12.11 2.96
CA MET A 120 1.96 -11.62 3.21
C MET A 120 1.88 -10.35 4.06
N LYS A 121 1.71 -10.52 5.38
CA LYS A 121 1.33 -9.44 6.30
C LYS A 121 2.29 -8.24 6.32
N ASN A 122 3.60 -8.48 6.18
CA ASN A 122 4.62 -7.43 6.17
C ASN A 122 5.08 -7.08 4.74
N SER A 123 4.17 -7.15 3.77
CA SER A 123 4.47 -6.82 2.38
C SER A 123 3.49 -5.80 1.82
N ILE A 124 4.03 -4.72 1.29
CA ILE A 124 3.28 -3.64 0.65
C ILE A 124 3.89 -3.34 -0.71
N LEU A 125 3.01 -3.07 -1.67
CA LEU A 125 3.37 -2.40 -2.90
C LEU A 125 2.82 -0.97 -2.80
N LEU A 126 3.70 0.01 -2.95
CA LEU A 126 3.41 1.43 -2.86
C LEU A 126 3.77 2.05 -4.21
N GLU A 127 2.78 2.56 -4.92
CA GLU A 127 2.97 3.27 -6.18
C GLU A 127 2.90 4.76 -5.94
N LEU A 128 3.83 5.52 -6.51
CA LEU A 128 3.76 6.97 -6.62
C LEU A 128 3.14 7.32 -7.97
N HIS A 129 2.08 8.10 -7.96
CA HIS A 129 1.38 8.56 -9.16
C HIS A 129 1.46 10.08 -9.27
N ALA A 130 1.53 10.58 -10.50
CA ALA A 130 1.29 12.00 -10.80
C ALA A 130 -0.20 12.22 -11.14
N ILE A 131 -0.73 13.42 -10.87
CA ILE A 131 -2.04 13.89 -11.35
C ILE A 131 -2.07 13.65 -12.87
N LEU A 132 -3.12 12.97 -13.34
CA LEU A 132 -3.32 12.29 -14.64
C LEU A 132 -3.23 10.75 -14.61
N GLY A 133 -2.73 10.15 -13.53
CA GLY A 133 -2.77 8.69 -13.31
C GLY A 133 -1.58 7.92 -13.90
N HIS A 134 -0.50 8.64 -14.20
CA HIS A 134 0.77 8.02 -14.61
C HIS A 134 1.52 7.55 -13.36
N VAL A 135 1.93 6.28 -13.35
CA VAL A 135 2.77 5.76 -12.28
C VAL A 135 4.18 6.29 -12.50
N VAL A 136 4.70 7.05 -11.55
CA VAL A 136 6.08 7.56 -11.59
C VAL A 136 7.05 6.49 -11.13
N SER A 137 6.68 5.77 -10.08
CA SER A 137 7.48 4.69 -9.51
C SER A 137 6.60 3.71 -8.75
N ALA A 138 7.11 2.50 -8.59
CA ALA A 138 6.52 1.50 -7.71
C ALA A 138 7.59 0.95 -6.78
N THR A 139 7.32 0.91 -5.49
CA THR A 139 8.22 0.36 -4.48
C THR A 139 7.56 -0.80 -3.76
N TYR A 140 8.24 -1.93 -3.74
CA TYR A 140 7.83 -3.12 -3.04
C TYR A 140 8.64 -3.25 -1.76
N TYR A 141 7.95 -3.23 -0.62
CA TYR A 141 8.52 -3.44 0.71
C TYR A 141 8.14 -4.83 1.21
N SER A 142 9.09 -5.54 1.82
CA SER A 142 8.86 -6.87 2.39
C SER A 142 9.76 -7.22 3.57
N ASP A 143 9.28 -8.12 4.42
CA ASP A 143 10.08 -8.89 5.38
C ASP A 143 10.91 -10.01 4.74
N LYS A 144 10.66 -10.31 3.47
CA LYS A 144 11.39 -11.31 2.69
C LYS A 144 12.26 -10.66 1.63
N LYS A 145 13.45 -11.22 1.40
CA LYS A 145 14.38 -10.77 0.33
C LYS A 145 13.97 -11.29 -1.06
N ILE A 146 12.69 -11.48 -1.32
CA ILE A 146 12.15 -12.02 -2.58
C ILE A 146 11.09 -11.05 -3.10
N ASN A 147 11.31 -10.51 -4.31
CA ASN A 147 10.35 -9.65 -4.97
C ASN A 147 9.45 -10.48 -5.93
N PRO A 148 8.12 -10.60 -5.69
CA PRO A 148 7.23 -11.33 -6.59
C PRO A 148 7.04 -10.62 -7.95
N PHE A 149 7.45 -9.36 -8.08
CA PHE A 149 7.37 -8.56 -9.29
C PHE A 149 8.66 -8.58 -10.13
N GLN A 150 9.76 -9.18 -9.64
CA GLN A 150 11.12 -9.06 -10.20
C GLN A 150 11.23 -9.31 -11.71
N ASN A 151 10.47 -10.29 -12.23
CA ASN A 151 10.54 -10.71 -13.63
C ASN A 151 9.45 -10.07 -14.50
N ARG A 152 8.75 -9.06 -13.99
CA ARG A 152 7.70 -8.36 -14.74
C ARG A 152 8.21 -7.02 -15.22
N ILE A 153 7.88 -6.70 -16.46
CA ILE A 153 7.89 -5.31 -16.91
C ILE A 153 6.73 -4.64 -16.18
N TYR A 154 7.06 -3.66 -15.35
CA TYR A 154 6.05 -2.83 -14.72
C TYR A 154 5.69 -1.75 -15.74
N SER A 155 4.45 -1.75 -16.24
CA SER A 155 4.01 -0.70 -17.14
C SER A 155 3.58 0.49 -16.31
N THR A 156 4.36 1.57 -16.37
CA THR A 156 4.04 2.86 -15.72
C THR A 156 3.02 3.68 -16.50
N LEU A 157 2.79 3.29 -17.75
CA LEU A 157 1.82 3.87 -18.68
C LEU A 157 0.73 2.83 -18.97
N LYS A 158 -0.54 3.22 -18.85
CA LYS A 158 -1.71 2.46 -19.33
C LYS A 158 -2.47 3.29 -20.35
#